data_AF-W5IJ95-F1
#
_entry.id   AF-W5IJ95-F1
#
_cell.length_a   1.000
_cell.length_b   1.000
_cell.length_c   1.000
_cell.angle_alpha   90.00
_cell.angle_beta   90.00
_cell.angle_gamma   90.00
#
_symmetry.space_group_name_H-M   'P 1'
#
loop_
_entity.id
_entity.type
_entity.pdbx_description
1 polymer ?
#
loop_
_entity_poly.entity_id
_entity_poly.type
_entity_poly.pdbx_seq_one_letter_code
_entity_poly.pdbx_strand_id
1 'polypeptide(L)'
;MTATDNHTAHSDNQIFDAGKSRLIWIDCEMTGLDIDHDELCEVSVVPTDFNLTVLDRGIDLVIKPSQGALDHMGDFVRHMHTVSGLLEQMKEGLVLGQAEKQVIEYVRPFLPEEGQGKAHLAGNTIGSDKKFLDKFMPGLMGLLHYRTIDVSTLKELSRRWYPQVYSNRPVKHGGHRALADIIESIDELRYYRQSMFLPQPGLSANQAAAVCAQIEETSLLRTYEREGDPLTETTSAEKKDY
;
A
#
# COMPACT_ATOMS: atom_id res chain seq x y z
N MET A 1 -10.63 -30.79 -19.88
CA MET A 1 -9.89 -29.54 -20.20
C MET A 1 -9.31 -29.04 -18.91
N THR A 2 -8.06 -29.38 -18.65
CA THR A 2 -7.32 -29.03 -17.44
C THR A 2 -6.95 -27.55 -17.49
N ALA A 3 -7.32 -26.82 -16.44
CA ALA A 3 -6.90 -25.44 -16.23
C ALA A 3 -5.38 -25.39 -16.21
N THR A 4 -4.81 -24.53 -17.05
CA THR A 4 -3.39 -24.19 -17.03
C THR A 4 -3.16 -23.25 -15.85
N ASP A 5 -2.56 -23.76 -14.79
CA ASP A 5 -1.93 -22.94 -13.74
C ASP A 5 -0.82 -22.10 -14.36
N ASN A 6 -1.14 -20.85 -14.70
CA ASN A 6 -0.15 -19.83 -15.06
C ASN A 6 0.46 -19.22 -13.79
N HIS A 7 1.04 -20.05 -12.93
CA HIS A 7 2.05 -19.58 -12.00
C HIS A 7 3.37 -19.47 -12.77
N THR A 8 3.55 -18.36 -13.48
CA THR A 8 4.88 -17.95 -13.94
C THR A 8 5.76 -17.81 -12.72
N ALA A 9 6.72 -18.72 -12.59
CA ALA A 9 7.73 -18.69 -11.55
C ALA A 9 8.53 -17.37 -11.68
N HIS A 10 8.30 -16.43 -10.78
CA HIS A 10 9.21 -15.31 -10.58
C HIS A 10 10.54 -15.90 -10.11
N SER A 11 11.64 -15.55 -10.77
CA SER A 11 12.96 -15.89 -10.23
C SER A 11 13.22 -14.98 -9.03
N ASP A 12 13.62 -15.57 -7.91
CA ASP A 12 13.74 -14.92 -6.60
C ASP A 12 14.79 -13.78 -6.54
N ASN A 13 15.44 -13.46 -7.66
CA ASN A 13 16.52 -12.46 -7.77
C ASN A 13 16.26 -11.43 -8.88
N GLN A 14 15.00 -11.26 -9.28
CA GLN A 14 14.66 -10.31 -10.34
C GLN A 14 14.77 -8.87 -9.84
N ILE A 15 15.61 -8.08 -10.52
CA ILE A 15 15.67 -6.63 -10.34
C ILE A 15 14.61 -6.00 -11.26
N PHE A 16 13.67 -5.26 -10.68
CA PHE A 16 12.59 -4.61 -11.41
C PHE A 16 12.95 -3.17 -11.79
N ASP A 17 12.50 -2.75 -12.97
CA ASP A 17 12.60 -1.36 -13.40
C ASP A 17 11.49 -0.53 -12.74
N ALA A 18 11.88 0.56 -12.07
CA ALA A 18 10.93 1.42 -11.35
C ALA A 18 9.94 2.15 -12.28
N GLY A 19 10.34 2.50 -13.50
CA GLY A 19 9.48 3.16 -14.49
C GLY A 19 8.48 2.21 -15.15
N LYS A 20 8.74 0.90 -15.13
CA LYS A 20 7.83 -0.15 -15.64
C LYS A 20 6.96 -0.78 -14.56
N SER A 21 7.35 -0.63 -13.30
CA SER A 21 6.60 -1.10 -12.15
C SER A 21 5.48 -0.11 -11.79
N ARG A 22 4.43 -0.59 -11.12
CA ARG A 22 3.18 0.16 -10.92
C ARG A 22 2.72 0.11 -9.47
N LEU A 23 2.33 1.28 -8.97
CA LEU A 23 1.67 1.48 -7.69
C LEU A 23 0.25 1.96 -7.95
N ILE A 24 -0.71 1.34 -7.28
CA ILE A 24 -2.10 1.80 -7.22
C ILE A 24 -2.29 2.35 -5.82
N TRP A 25 -2.33 3.68 -5.72
CA TRP A 25 -2.56 4.37 -4.45
C TRP A 25 -4.04 4.42 -4.18
N ILE A 26 -4.45 3.95 -3.00
CA ILE A 26 -5.85 3.94 -2.60
C ILE A 26 -5.96 4.52 -1.20
N ASP A 27 -7.02 5.28 -0.99
CA ASP A 27 -7.49 5.72 0.32
C ASP A 27 -9.00 5.51 0.35
N CYS A 28 -9.51 4.98 1.46
CA CYS A 28 -10.91 4.71 1.66
C CYS A 28 -11.42 5.47 2.88
N GLU A 29 -12.64 5.99 2.77
CA GLU A 29 -13.40 6.43 3.92
C GLU A 29 -14.41 5.34 4.30
N MET A 30 -14.56 5.09 5.60
CA MET A 30 -15.43 4.05 6.15
C MET A 30 -16.39 4.61 7.20
N THR A 31 -17.46 3.89 7.50
CA THR A 31 -18.33 4.21 8.66
C THR A 31 -17.65 3.96 10.01
N GLY A 32 -16.50 3.28 10.01
CA GLY A 32 -15.70 2.95 11.19
C GLY A 32 -14.60 1.93 10.83
N LEU A 33 -14.09 1.20 11.82
CA LEU A 33 -12.97 0.26 11.64
C LEU A 33 -13.32 -1.19 12.02
N ASP A 34 -14.57 -1.45 12.41
CA ASP A 34 -15.08 -2.80 12.62
C ASP A 34 -15.47 -3.41 11.27
N ILE A 35 -14.67 -4.36 10.79
CA ILE A 35 -14.86 -4.96 9.48
C ILE A 35 -16.19 -5.69 9.33
N ASP A 36 -16.82 -6.10 10.44
CA ASP A 36 -18.05 -6.87 10.43
C ASP A 36 -19.31 -6.02 10.45
N HIS A 37 -19.22 -4.75 10.86
CA HIS A 37 -20.35 -3.83 10.99
C HIS A 37 -20.21 -2.54 10.18
N ASP A 38 -18.97 -2.15 9.86
CA ASP A 38 -18.67 -0.96 9.08
C ASP A 38 -18.51 -1.26 7.59
N GLU A 39 -18.77 -0.24 6.77
CA GLU A 39 -18.76 -0.33 5.31
C GLU A 39 -17.96 0.81 4.67
N LEU A 40 -17.54 0.61 3.41
CA LEU A 40 -16.91 1.62 2.57
C LEU A 40 -17.91 2.73 2.21
N CYS A 41 -17.45 3.98 2.27
CA CYS A 41 -18.23 5.18 1.98
C CYS A 41 -17.61 6.07 0.89
N GLU A 42 -16.29 6.03 0.72
CA GLU A 42 -15.58 6.70 -0.37
C GLU A 42 -14.39 5.83 -0.76
N VAL A 43 -14.05 5.79 -2.04
CA VAL A 43 -12.81 5.19 -2.54
C VAL A 43 -12.20 6.14 -3.55
N SER A 44 -10.95 6.52 -3.31
CA SER A 44 -10.15 7.25 -4.28
C SER A 44 -8.98 6.40 -4.75
N VAL A 45 -8.58 6.57 -6.02
CA VAL A 45 -7.45 5.85 -6.59
C VAL A 45 -6.58 6.78 -7.43
N VAL A 46 -5.25 6.73 -7.25
CA VAL A 46 -4.27 7.44 -8.08
C VAL A 46 -3.16 6.47 -8.52
N PRO A 47 -2.91 6.29 -9.82
CA PRO A 47 -1.84 5.43 -10.31
C PRO A 47 -0.49 6.17 -10.39
N THR A 48 0.59 5.53 -9.95
CA THR A 48 1.97 6.00 -10.20
C THR A 48 2.87 4.87 -10.71
N ASP A 49 4.02 5.23 -11.28
CA ASP A 49 5.15 4.30 -11.35
C ASP A 49 5.91 4.25 -9.99
N PHE A 50 6.94 3.40 -9.88
CA PHE A 50 7.79 3.33 -8.67
C PHE A 50 8.80 4.49 -8.59
N ASN A 51 8.90 5.34 -9.62
CA ASN A 51 9.57 6.63 -9.50
C ASN A 51 8.69 7.68 -8.82
N LEU A 52 7.43 7.34 -8.48
CA LEU A 52 6.42 8.21 -7.90
C LEU A 52 5.96 9.28 -8.90
N THR A 53 6.08 9.00 -10.20
CA THR A 53 5.50 9.81 -11.27
C THR A 53 4.02 9.47 -11.38
N VAL A 54 3.16 10.47 -11.17
CA VAL A 54 1.70 10.35 -11.31
C VAL A 54 1.34 10.08 -12.77
N LEU A 55 0.61 8.98 -13.02
CA LEU A 55 0.23 8.54 -14.37
C LEU A 55 -1.13 9.08 -14.81
N ASP A 56 -2.01 9.37 -13.86
CA ASP A 56 -3.31 10.00 -14.08
C ASP A 56 -3.76 10.75 -12.81
N ARG A 57 -4.70 11.69 -12.95
CA ARG A 57 -5.16 12.54 -11.83
C ARG A 57 -5.96 11.79 -10.77
N GLY A 58 -6.45 10.60 -11.08
CA GLY A 58 -7.20 9.77 -10.16
C GLY A 58 -8.70 9.72 -10.45
N ILE A 59 -9.36 8.79 -9.78
CA ILE A 59 -10.82 8.69 -9.68
C ILE A 59 -11.20 8.79 -8.20
N ASP A 60 -12.36 9.39 -7.92
CA ASP A 60 -12.93 9.51 -6.58
C ASP A 60 -14.41 9.13 -6.67
N LEU A 61 -14.82 8.12 -5.88
CA LEU A 61 -16.17 7.57 -5.91
C LEU A 61 -16.74 7.50 -4.51
N VAL A 62 -17.87 8.17 -4.30
CA VAL A 62 -18.68 8.03 -3.09
C VAL A 62 -19.55 6.78 -3.20
N ILE A 63 -19.56 5.99 -2.13
CA ILE A 63 -20.28 4.72 -2.00
C ILE A 63 -21.38 4.93 -0.96
N LYS A 64 -22.56 4.38 -1.22
CA LYS A 64 -23.68 4.41 -0.29
C LYS A 64 -23.61 3.22 0.66
N PRO A 65 -23.25 3.42 1.94
CA PRO A 65 -23.29 2.36 2.94
C PRO A 65 -24.72 1.98 3.29
N SER A 66 -24.90 0.80 3.89
CA SER A 66 -26.17 0.34 4.41
C SER A 66 -26.65 1.19 5.59
N GLN A 67 -27.96 1.17 5.85
CA GLN A 67 -28.50 1.86 7.03
C GLN A 67 -27.94 1.27 8.34
N GLY A 68 -27.65 -0.04 8.38
CA GLY A 68 -27.05 -0.67 9.56
C GLY A 68 -25.66 -0.11 9.88
N ALA A 69 -24.80 0.05 8.87
CA ALA A 69 -23.49 0.67 9.02
C ALA A 69 -23.60 2.15 9.43
N LEU A 70 -24.55 2.88 8.84
CA LEU A 70 -24.83 4.27 9.23
C LEU A 70 -25.32 4.38 10.68
N ASP A 71 -26.14 3.46 11.16
CA ASP A 71 -26.63 3.47 12.54
C ASP A 71 -25.53 3.06 13.54
N HIS A 72 -24.61 2.19 13.11
CA HIS A 72 -23.44 1.76 13.90
C HIS A 72 -22.36 2.84 14.02
N MET A 73 -22.26 3.74 13.05
CA MET A 73 -21.27 4.81 13.00
C MET A 73 -21.26 5.65 14.29
N GLY A 74 -20.15 5.57 15.02
CA GLY A 74 -19.93 6.30 16.27
C GLY A 74 -19.79 7.82 16.08
N ASP A 75 -19.97 8.57 17.17
CA ASP A 75 -20.07 10.04 17.16
C ASP A 75 -18.85 10.73 16.52
N PHE A 76 -17.64 10.21 16.76
CA PHE A 76 -16.41 10.76 16.20
C PHE A 76 -16.41 10.69 14.66
N VAL A 77 -16.67 9.50 14.10
CA VAL A 77 -16.69 9.28 12.65
C VAL A 77 -17.85 10.03 12.01
N ARG A 78 -19.02 10.02 12.65
CA ARG A 78 -20.17 10.80 12.18
C ARG A 78 -19.88 12.29 12.11
N HIS A 79 -19.25 12.85 13.14
CA HIS A 79 -18.88 14.27 13.16
C HIS A 79 -17.89 14.58 12.04
N MET A 80 -16.85 13.77 11.88
CA MET A 80 -15.85 13.89 10.81
C MET A 80 -16.50 13.93 9.43
N HIS A 81 -17.35 12.94 9.11
CA HIS A 81 -18.06 12.85 7.82
C HIS A 81 -19.11 13.93 7.62
N THR A 82 -19.65 14.49 8.71
CA THR A 82 -20.55 15.64 8.64
C THR A 82 -19.78 16.91 8.26
N VAL A 83 -18.63 17.15 8.90
CA VAL A 83 -17.80 18.34 8.65
C VAL A 83 -17.17 18.31 7.27
N SER A 84 -16.73 17.14 6.78
CA SER A 84 -16.20 17.00 5.42
C SER A 84 -17.27 17.10 4.33
N GLY A 85 -18.55 16.99 4.71
CA GLY A 85 -19.69 16.93 3.80
C GLY A 85 -19.93 15.56 3.17
N LEU A 86 -19.09 14.56 3.47
CA LEU A 86 -19.20 13.23 2.91
C LEU A 86 -20.50 12.54 3.32
N LEU A 87 -20.95 12.74 4.56
CA LEU A 87 -22.19 12.11 5.07
C LEU A 87 -23.43 12.48 4.23
N GLU A 88 -23.47 13.70 3.67
CA GLU A 88 -24.55 14.11 2.77
C GLU A 88 -24.39 13.46 1.39
N GLN A 89 -23.16 13.40 0.87
CA GLN A 89 -22.86 12.81 -0.44
C GLN A 89 -23.15 11.30 -0.47
N MET A 90 -22.94 10.58 0.63
CA MET A 90 -23.23 9.15 0.77
C MET A 90 -24.69 8.80 0.41
N LYS A 91 -25.64 9.74 0.57
CA LYS A 91 -27.07 9.48 0.27
C LYS A 91 -27.31 9.18 -1.20
N GLU A 92 -26.56 9.83 -2.07
CA GLU A 92 -26.57 9.68 -3.54
C GLU A 92 -25.36 8.87 -4.04
N GLY A 93 -24.62 8.23 -3.13
CA GLY A 93 -23.46 7.41 -3.44
C GLY A 93 -23.82 6.18 -4.28
N LEU A 94 -22.81 5.64 -4.95
CA LEU A 94 -22.93 4.43 -5.76
C LEU A 94 -23.22 3.20 -4.89
N VAL A 95 -23.91 2.22 -5.47
CA VAL A 95 -23.95 0.89 -4.87
C VAL A 95 -22.55 0.26 -4.98
N LEU A 96 -22.10 -0.43 -3.93
CA LEU A 96 -20.74 -1.00 -3.83
C LEU A 96 -20.26 -1.72 -5.10
N GLY A 97 -21.07 -2.62 -5.67
CA GLY A 97 -20.67 -3.36 -6.88
C GLY A 97 -20.49 -2.48 -8.13
N GLN A 98 -21.17 -1.33 -8.20
CA GLN A 98 -20.96 -0.35 -9.28
C GLN A 98 -19.65 0.43 -9.07
N ALA A 99 -19.34 0.79 -7.82
CA ALA A 99 -18.09 1.44 -7.48
C ALA A 99 -16.90 0.52 -7.77
N GLU A 100 -16.93 -0.73 -7.31
CA GLU A 100 -15.86 -1.70 -7.59
C GLU A 100 -15.63 -1.87 -9.09
N LYS A 101 -16.71 -2.02 -9.88
CA LYS A 101 -16.60 -2.14 -11.34
C LYS A 101 -15.90 -0.94 -11.97
N GLN A 102 -16.28 0.28 -11.58
CA GLN A 102 -15.67 1.51 -12.10
C GLN A 102 -14.20 1.62 -11.70
N VAL A 103 -13.84 1.27 -10.46
CA VAL A 103 -12.43 1.27 -10.02
C VAL A 103 -11.62 0.24 -10.79
N ILE A 104 -12.14 -0.98 -11.01
CA ILE A 104 -11.46 -2.01 -11.81
C ILE A 104 -11.24 -1.54 -13.26
N GLU A 105 -12.26 -0.95 -13.88
CA GLU A 105 -12.16 -0.41 -15.24
C GLU A 105 -11.12 0.70 -15.32
N TYR A 106 -11.05 1.56 -14.29
CA TYR A 106 -10.06 2.62 -14.17
C TYR A 106 -8.64 2.10 -13.93
N VAL A 107 -8.45 1.09 -13.08
CA VAL A 107 -7.12 0.56 -12.69
C VAL A 107 -6.48 -0.28 -13.79
N ARG A 108 -7.28 -1.02 -14.58
CA ARG A 108 -6.79 -2.01 -15.55
C ARG A 108 -5.73 -1.49 -16.54
N PRO A 109 -5.86 -0.28 -17.14
CA PRO A 109 -4.85 0.27 -18.04
C PRO A 109 -3.51 0.60 -17.37
N PHE A 110 -3.49 0.73 -16.04
CA PHE A 110 -2.29 1.08 -15.27
C PHE A 110 -1.56 -0.13 -14.68
N LEU A 111 -2.08 -1.35 -14.89
CA LEU A 111 -1.39 -2.57 -14.46
C LEU A 111 -0.10 -2.79 -15.28
N PRO A 112 0.94 -3.41 -14.69
CA PRO A 112 2.16 -3.71 -15.41
C PRO A 112 1.92 -4.79 -16.48
N GLU A 113 2.91 -4.99 -17.35
CA GLU A 113 2.85 -6.01 -18.42
C GLU A 113 1.59 -5.88 -19.29
N GLU A 114 1.26 -4.65 -19.70
CA GLU A 114 0.14 -4.34 -20.59
C GLU A 114 -1.23 -4.86 -20.08
N GLY A 115 -1.43 -4.85 -18.75
CA GLY A 115 -2.68 -5.30 -18.15
C GLY A 115 -2.67 -6.72 -17.61
N GLN A 116 -1.55 -7.45 -17.75
CA GLN A 116 -1.44 -8.86 -17.36
C GLN A 116 -0.76 -9.06 -16.00
N GLY A 117 0.08 -8.12 -15.59
CA GLY A 117 0.78 -8.18 -14.31
C GLY A 117 -0.03 -7.57 -13.17
N LYS A 118 0.50 -7.71 -11.95
CA LYS A 118 -0.11 -7.17 -10.72
C LYS A 118 0.61 -5.91 -10.24
N ALA A 119 -0.14 -4.87 -9.91
CA ALA A 119 0.40 -3.65 -9.31
C ALA A 119 0.41 -3.75 -7.78
N HIS A 120 1.26 -2.97 -7.11
CA HIS A 120 1.26 -2.94 -5.64
C HIS A 120 0.25 -1.93 -5.10
N LEU A 121 -0.48 -2.30 -4.06
CA LEU A 121 -1.32 -1.39 -3.30
C LEU A 121 -0.44 -0.46 -2.46
N ALA A 122 -0.68 0.85 -2.52
CA ALA A 122 0.10 1.87 -1.79
C ALA A 122 -0.80 2.88 -1.06
N GLY A 123 -0.29 3.44 0.03
CA GLY A 123 -0.98 4.48 0.81
C GLY A 123 -0.39 4.66 2.21
N ASN A 124 -0.99 5.55 3.01
CA ASN A 124 -0.65 5.68 4.42
C ASN A 124 -1.52 4.73 5.26
N THR A 125 -0.89 3.90 6.10
CA THR A 125 -1.64 2.97 6.98
C THR A 125 -2.56 2.05 6.17
N ILE A 126 -2.11 1.73 4.95
CA ILE A 126 -2.89 1.08 3.90
C ILE A 126 -3.40 -0.32 4.30
N GLY A 127 -2.86 -0.91 5.37
CA GLY A 127 -3.39 -2.13 5.94
C GLY A 127 -4.84 -2.02 6.42
N SER A 128 -5.25 -0.83 6.88
CA SER A 128 -6.65 -0.57 7.27
C SER A 128 -7.58 -0.63 6.07
N ASP A 129 -7.27 0.09 4.99
CA ASP A 129 -8.05 0.07 3.75
C ASP A 129 -8.04 -1.31 3.12
N LYS A 130 -6.87 -1.96 3.06
CA LYS A 130 -6.71 -3.30 2.50
C LYS A 130 -7.68 -4.29 3.15
N LYS A 131 -7.88 -4.22 4.48
CA LYS A 131 -8.84 -5.09 5.20
C LYS A 131 -10.26 -4.95 4.65
N PHE A 132 -10.69 -3.72 4.36
CA PHE A 132 -11.99 -3.44 3.77
C PHE A 132 -12.02 -3.83 2.29
N LEU A 133 -11.00 -3.49 1.52
CA LEU A 133 -10.92 -3.84 0.10
C LEU A 133 -10.92 -5.37 -0.13
N ASP A 134 -10.23 -6.14 0.71
CA ASP A 134 -10.23 -7.61 0.66
C ASP A 134 -11.66 -8.18 0.83
N LYS A 135 -12.49 -7.55 1.68
CA LYS A 135 -13.87 -7.98 1.95
C LYS A 135 -14.86 -7.45 0.93
N PHE A 136 -14.78 -6.18 0.58
CA PHE A 136 -15.81 -5.44 -0.14
C PHE A 136 -15.49 -5.20 -1.62
N MET A 137 -14.22 -5.29 -2.02
CA MET A 137 -13.77 -5.16 -3.43
C MET A 137 -12.78 -6.27 -3.83
N PRO A 138 -13.14 -7.56 -3.68
CA PRO A 138 -12.23 -8.68 -3.94
C PRO A 138 -11.80 -8.78 -5.41
N GLY A 139 -12.63 -8.31 -6.36
CA GLY A 139 -12.28 -8.27 -7.78
C GLY A 139 -11.15 -7.28 -8.05
N LEU A 140 -11.15 -6.13 -7.38
CA LEU A 140 -10.04 -5.17 -7.42
C LEU A 140 -8.78 -5.77 -6.80
N MET A 141 -8.88 -6.35 -5.60
CA MET A 141 -7.74 -6.97 -4.92
C MET A 141 -7.13 -8.13 -5.72
N GLY A 142 -7.92 -8.81 -6.54
CA GLY A 142 -7.44 -9.83 -7.48
C GLY A 142 -6.42 -9.31 -8.51
N LEU A 143 -6.48 -8.01 -8.86
CA LEU A 143 -5.56 -7.34 -9.78
C LEU A 143 -4.29 -6.82 -9.11
N LEU A 144 -4.30 -6.76 -7.77
CA LEU A 144 -3.20 -6.21 -7.00
C LEU A 144 -2.32 -7.33 -6.44
N HIS A 145 -1.06 -6.97 -6.21
CA HIS A 145 -0.08 -7.81 -5.55
C HIS A 145 -0.40 -7.90 -4.05
N TYR A 146 0.00 -9.01 -3.41
CA TYR A 146 -0.31 -9.21 -1.99
C TYR A 146 0.54 -8.31 -1.08
N ARG A 147 1.75 -7.93 -1.53
CA ARG A 147 2.61 -6.94 -0.86
C ARG A 147 2.05 -5.54 -1.04
N THR A 148 2.19 -4.72 0.00
CA THR A 148 1.80 -3.31 0.00
C THR A 148 3.00 -2.39 0.18
N ILE A 149 2.85 -1.14 -0.24
CA ILE A 149 3.79 -0.05 0.06
C ILE A 149 3.12 0.88 1.07
N ASP A 150 3.42 0.69 2.35
CA ASP A 150 2.86 1.50 3.44
C ASP A 150 3.80 2.64 3.83
N VAL A 151 3.41 3.87 3.49
CA VAL A 151 4.16 5.10 3.79
C VAL A 151 4.26 5.34 5.31
N SER A 152 3.26 4.89 6.09
CA SER A 152 3.28 5.03 7.55
C SER A 152 4.38 4.18 8.21
N THR A 153 4.86 3.13 7.55
CA THR A 153 6.06 2.40 8.02
C THR A 153 7.26 3.35 8.07
N LEU A 154 7.52 4.10 6.99
CA LEU A 154 8.63 5.05 6.94
C LEU A 154 8.42 6.22 7.90
N LYS A 155 7.18 6.67 8.08
CA LYS A 155 6.82 7.68 9.10
C LYS A 155 7.22 7.23 10.51
N GLU A 156 6.91 6.00 10.89
CA GLU A 156 7.25 5.49 12.23
C GLU A 156 8.75 5.22 12.40
N LEU A 157 9.44 4.78 11.35
CA LEU A 157 10.90 4.61 11.36
C LEU A 157 11.61 5.96 11.44
N SER A 158 11.18 6.97 10.66
CA SER A 158 11.75 8.31 10.71
C SER A 158 11.61 8.95 12.09
N ARG A 159 10.50 8.71 12.80
CA ARG A 159 10.28 9.23 14.16
C ARG A 159 11.35 8.74 15.16
N ARG A 160 11.88 7.53 14.96
CA ARG A 160 12.84 6.89 15.87
C ARG A 160 14.28 7.07 15.41
N TRP A 161 14.53 6.92 14.11
CA TRP A 161 15.88 6.91 13.55
C TRP A 161 16.31 8.29 13.02
N TYR A 162 15.35 9.12 12.59
CA TYR A 162 15.60 10.42 11.96
C TYR A 162 14.64 11.50 12.48
N PRO A 163 14.64 11.86 13.78
CA PRO A 163 13.64 12.78 14.35
C PRO A 163 13.52 14.14 13.65
N GLN A 164 14.63 14.62 13.08
CA GLN A 164 14.65 15.86 12.29
C GLN A 164 13.91 15.70 10.95
N VAL A 165 14.05 14.56 10.27
CA VAL A 165 13.27 14.25 9.06
C VAL A 165 11.78 14.16 9.41
N TYR A 166 11.43 13.45 10.49
CA TYR A 166 10.03 13.37 10.93
C TYR A 166 9.42 14.75 11.22
N SER A 167 10.15 15.63 11.90
CA SER A 167 9.65 16.95 12.31
C SER A 167 9.50 17.93 11.15
N ASN A 168 10.19 17.70 10.03
CA ASN A 168 10.16 18.56 8.84
C ASN A 168 9.36 17.94 7.67
N ARG A 169 8.64 16.85 7.90
CA ARG A 169 7.76 16.26 6.89
C ARG A 169 6.67 17.25 6.45
N PRO A 170 6.15 17.16 5.21
CA PRO A 170 5.04 17.99 4.75
C PRO A 170 3.83 17.89 5.68
N VAL A 171 3.17 19.03 5.91
CA VAL A 171 1.91 19.08 6.67
C VAL A 171 0.77 18.62 5.78
N LYS A 172 -0.12 17.78 6.31
CA LYS A 172 -1.34 17.35 5.64
C LYS A 172 -2.44 18.41 5.77
N HIS A 173 -3.11 18.70 4.67
CA HIS A 173 -4.17 19.68 4.52
C HIS A 173 -5.44 19.09 3.87
N GLY A 174 -5.46 17.78 3.55
CA GLY A 174 -6.48 17.12 2.74
C GLY A 174 -7.92 17.15 3.27
N GLY A 175 -8.11 17.40 4.57
CA GLY A 175 -9.44 17.60 5.15
C GLY A 175 -10.30 16.35 5.25
N HIS A 176 -9.68 15.16 5.33
CA HIS A 176 -10.37 13.85 5.38
C HIS A 176 -11.20 13.60 4.13
N ARG A 177 -10.55 13.70 2.97
CA ARG A 177 -11.12 13.43 1.66
C ARG A 177 -10.12 12.62 0.88
N ALA A 178 -10.58 11.45 0.43
CA ALA A 178 -9.68 10.37 0.05
C ALA A 178 -8.66 10.79 -1.04
N LEU A 179 -9.09 11.53 -2.07
CA LEU A 179 -8.20 11.95 -3.16
C LEU A 179 -7.07 12.87 -2.68
N ALA A 180 -7.39 13.85 -1.84
CA ALA A 180 -6.39 14.78 -1.33
C ALA A 180 -5.39 14.06 -0.42
N ASP A 181 -5.88 13.17 0.43
CA ASP A 181 -5.06 12.36 1.33
C ASP A 181 -4.11 11.42 0.55
N ILE A 182 -4.51 10.88 -0.60
CA ILE A 182 -3.62 10.11 -1.50
C ILE A 182 -2.48 10.97 -2.04
N ILE A 183 -2.79 12.15 -2.59
CA ILE A 183 -1.76 13.02 -3.18
C ILE A 183 -0.74 13.44 -2.11
N GLU A 184 -1.21 13.76 -0.91
CA GLU A 184 -0.34 14.06 0.23
C GLU A 184 0.50 12.85 0.67
N SER A 185 -0.05 11.63 0.57
CA SER A 185 0.68 10.39 0.85
C SER A 185 1.79 10.12 -0.17
N ILE A 186 1.56 10.42 -1.46
CA ILE A 186 2.57 10.34 -2.52
C ILE A 186 3.71 11.31 -2.22
N ASP A 187 3.38 12.57 -1.93
CA ASP A 187 4.38 13.59 -1.61
C ASP A 187 5.15 13.28 -0.32
N GLU A 188 4.49 12.70 0.68
CA GLU A 188 5.15 12.20 1.89
C GLU A 188 6.16 11.09 1.56
N LEU A 189 5.81 10.13 0.69
CA LEU A 189 6.77 9.09 0.27
C LEU A 189 7.93 9.68 -0.56
N ARG A 190 7.66 10.66 -1.42
CA ARG A 190 8.71 11.39 -2.16
C ARG A 190 9.68 12.08 -1.19
N TYR A 191 9.15 12.69 -0.13
CA TYR A 191 9.95 13.31 0.93
C TYR A 191 10.85 12.29 1.65
N TYR A 192 10.30 11.15 2.07
CA TYR A 192 11.10 10.11 2.74
C TYR A 192 12.13 9.48 1.79
N ARG A 193 11.81 9.28 0.51
CA ARG A 193 12.76 8.80 -0.51
C ARG A 193 14.00 9.69 -0.59
N GLN A 194 13.82 11.01 -0.50
CA GLN A 194 14.93 11.97 -0.54
C GLN A 194 15.67 12.10 0.79
N SER A 195 14.99 11.91 1.91
CA SER A 195 15.51 12.30 3.23
C SER A 195 16.02 11.13 4.07
N MET A 196 15.62 9.88 3.79
CA MET A 196 15.96 8.69 4.58
C MET A 196 16.84 7.68 3.83
N PHE A 197 16.83 7.70 2.50
CA PHE A 197 17.55 6.73 1.68
C PHE A 197 18.82 7.34 1.11
N LEU A 198 19.79 6.47 0.76
CA LEU A 198 20.99 6.91 0.06
C LEU A 198 20.60 7.51 -1.31
N PRO A 199 21.23 8.61 -1.73
CA PRO A 199 21.05 9.15 -3.07
C PRO A 199 21.33 8.08 -4.14
N GLN A 200 20.51 8.04 -5.19
CA GLN A 200 20.73 7.12 -6.30
C GLN A 200 22.07 7.39 -7.00
N PRO A 201 22.82 6.35 -7.42
CA PRO A 201 22.43 4.93 -7.50
C PRO A 201 22.58 4.11 -6.20
N GLY A 202 22.96 4.72 -5.08
CA GLY A 202 23.21 4.01 -3.82
C GLY A 202 24.61 3.39 -3.76
N LEU A 203 24.75 2.29 -3.01
CA LEU A 203 26.01 1.57 -2.86
C LEU A 203 26.36 0.79 -4.13
N SER A 204 27.65 0.69 -4.44
CA SER A 204 28.15 -0.29 -5.42
C SER A 204 27.92 -1.73 -4.93
N ALA A 205 27.93 -2.71 -5.84
CA ALA A 205 27.77 -4.12 -5.49
C ALA A 205 28.76 -4.58 -4.40
N ASN A 206 30.02 -4.17 -4.49
CA ASN A 206 31.05 -4.52 -3.49
C ASN A 206 30.76 -3.88 -2.12
N GLN A 207 30.30 -2.63 -2.10
CA GLN A 207 29.94 -1.95 -0.85
C GLN A 207 28.70 -2.58 -0.21
N ALA A 208 27.68 -2.91 -1.00
CA ALA A 208 26.48 -3.59 -0.51
C ALA A 208 26.81 -4.98 0.05
N ALA A 209 27.65 -5.76 -0.64
CA ALA A 209 28.12 -7.06 -0.17
C ALA A 209 28.91 -6.96 1.15
N ALA A 210 29.75 -5.93 1.30
CA ALA A 210 30.50 -5.71 2.54
C ALA A 210 29.58 -5.37 3.73
N VAL A 211 28.57 -4.52 3.52
CA VAL A 211 27.55 -4.22 4.54
C VAL A 211 26.76 -5.48 4.92
N CYS A 212 26.37 -6.29 3.94
CA CYS A 212 25.69 -7.56 4.18
C CYS A 212 26.53 -8.48 5.09
N ALA A 213 27.80 -8.70 4.75
CA ALA A 213 28.71 -9.53 5.54
C ALA A 213 28.83 -9.02 6.99
N GLN A 214 28.96 -7.70 7.18
CA GLN A 214 29.03 -7.10 8.52
C GLN A 214 27.75 -7.34 9.34
N ILE A 215 26.57 -7.23 8.71
CA ILE A 215 25.29 -7.48 9.39
C ILE A 215 25.19 -8.97 9.76
N GLU A 216 25.53 -9.87 8.84
CA GLU A 216 25.50 -11.32 9.07
C GLU A 216 26.40 -11.76 10.23
N GLU A 217 27.60 -11.17 10.38
CA GLU A 217 28.51 -11.46 11.49
C GLU A 217 27.86 -11.29 12.88
N THR A 218 26.99 -10.28 12.99
CA THR A 218 26.27 -9.94 14.22
C THR A 218 24.86 -10.54 14.29
N SER A 219 24.45 -11.31 13.29
CA SER A 219 23.13 -11.93 13.25
C SER A 219 22.93 -12.90 14.41
N LEU A 220 21.70 -12.94 14.93
CA LEU A 220 21.30 -13.93 15.93
C LEU A 220 21.45 -15.36 15.39
N LEU A 221 21.26 -15.60 14.08
CA LEU A 221 21.48 -16.92 13.47
C LEU A 221 22.91 -17.42 13.69
N ARG A 222 23.91 -16.53 13.54
CA ARG A 222 25.32 -16.87 13.83
C ARG A 222 25.57 -17.08 15.32
N THR A 223 24.77 -16.45 16.18
CA THR A 223 24.84 -16.68 17.63
C THR A 223 24.37 -18.09 17.98
N TYR A 224 23.20 -18.50 17.46
CA TYR A 224 22.67 -19.86 17.57
C TYR A 224 23.67 -20.93 17.08
N GLU A 225 24.30 -20.70 15.92
CA GLU A 225 25.34 -21.60 15.39
C GLU A 225 26.56 -21.74 16.33
N ARG A 226 27.06 -20.63 16.88
CA ARG A 226 28.21 -20.64 17.81
C ARG A 226 27.88 -21.30 19.15
N GLU A 227 26.62 -21.23 19.58
CA GLU A 227 26.13 -21.86 20.80
C GLU A 227 25.81 -23.36 20.61
N GLY A 228 25.95 -23.88 19.39
CA GLY A 228 25.74 -25.30 19.06
C GLY A 228 24.27 -25.68 18.82
N ASP A 229 23.38 -24.69 18.63
CA ASP A 229 21.94 -24.89 18.36
C ASP A 229 21.52 -24.14 17.08
N PRO A 230 22.04 -24.54 15.89
CA PRO A 230 21.80 -23.81 14.65
C PRO A 230 20.32 -23.87 14.24
N LEU A 231 19.72 -22.70 13.96
CA LEU A 231 18.35 -22.60 13.45
C LEU A 231 18.25 -22.78 11.92
N THR A 232 19.37 -22.90 11.22
CA THR A 232 19.45 -23.09 9.78
C THR A 232 20.14 -24.40 9.45
N GLU A 233 19.54 -25.17 8.53
CA GLU A 233 20.20 -26.33 7.94
C GLU A 233 21.03 -25.87 6.73
N THR A 234 22.32 -26.23 6.69
CA THR A 234 23.22 -25.92 5.56
C THR A 234 22.77 -26.53 4.22
N THR A 235 21.79 -27.42 4.24
CA THR A 235 21.21 -28.09 3.06
C THR A 235 19.85 -27.53 2.63
N SER A 236 19.24 -26.61 3.38
CA SER A 236 17.94 -26.06 2.97
C SER A 236 18.14 -25.08 1.83
N ALA A 237 17.45 -25.32 0.71
CA ALA A 237 17.39 -24.37 -0.40
C ALA A 237 16.89 -23.01 0.11
N GLU A 238 17.42 -21.92 -0.45
CA GLU A 238 16.92 -20.58 -0.17
C GLU A 238 15.40 -20.56 -0.31
N LYS A 239 14.71 -20.01 0.71
CA LYS A 239 13.26 -19.87 0.64
C LYS A 239 12.94 -18.93 -0.50
N LYS A 240 12.10 -19.38 -1.42
CA LYS A 240 11.57 -18.55 -2.51
C LYS A 240 10.84 -17.36 -1.94
N ASP A 241 11.07 -16.20 -2.53
CA ASP A 241 10.41 -14.98 -2.16
C ASP A 241 9.08 -14.95 -2.92
N TYR A 242 7.96 -15.07 -2.19
CA TYR A 242 6.63 -15.14 -2.80
C TYR A 242 6.23 -13.84 -3.48
#